data_AF-A0A077MC77-F1
#
_entry.id   AF-A0A077MC77-F1
#
_cell.length_a   1.000
_cell.length_b   1.000
_cell.length_c   1.000
_cell.angle_alpha   90.00
_cell.angle_beta   90.00
_cell.angle_gamma   90.00
#
_symmetry.space_group_name_H-M   'P 1'
#
loop_
_entity.id
_entity.type
_entity.pdbx_description
1 polymer ?
#
loop_
_entity_poly.entity_id
_entity_poly.type
_entity_poly.pdbx_seq_one_letter_code
_entity_poly.pdbx_strand_id
1 'polypeptide(L)' 'MNDITKDDIIAHAIYPAIAGEFDSATEEAIEEAIFEVAPRSTWTYTPGEGWSSPAMDYDTFWAIVERVATA' A
#
# COMPACT_ATOMS: atom_id res chain seq x y z
N MET A 1 2.43 -18.64 -13.37
CA MET A 1 2.57 -17.18 -13.26
C MET A 1 2.27 -16.89 -11.80
N ASN A 2 3.20 -16.33 -11.04
CA ASN A 2 2.90 -15.99 -9.64
C ASN A 2 2.00 -14.76 -9.69
N ASP A 3 0.69 -14.99 -9.52
CA ASP A 3 -0.28 -13.90 -9.48
C ASP A 3 -0.11 -13.16 -8.15
N ILE A 4 0.43 -11.95 -8.21
CA ILE A 4 0.49 -11.03 -7.07
C ILE A 4 -0.92 -10.88 -6.49
N THR A 5 -1.11 -11.21 -5.23
CA THR A 5 -2.39 -11.03 -4.53
C THR A 5 -2.47 -9.67 -3.84
N LYS A 6 -3.67 -9.29 -3.38
CA LYS A 6 -3.81 -8.11 -2.52
C LYS A 6 -3.03 -8.32 -1.22
N ASP A 7 -3.12 -9.50 -0.64
CA ASP A 7 -2.48 -9.87 0.62
C ASP A 7 -0.95 -9.75 0.52
N ASP A 8 -0.35 -10.12 -0.61
CA ASP A 8 1.09 -9.94 -0.83
C ASP A 8 1.50 -8.46 -0.79
N ILE A 9 0.71 -7.59 -1.44
CA ILE A 9 0.97 -6.14 -1.48
C ILE A 9 0.80 -5.54 -0.08
N ILE A 10 -0.28 -5.91 0.62
CA ILE A 10 -0.52 -5.43 1.99
C ILE A 10 0.64 -5.86 2.87
N ALA A 11 0.95 -7.16 2.92
CA ALA A 11 1.97 -7.71 3.81
C ALA A 11 3.39 -7.21 3.54
N HIS A 12 3.73 -6.86 2.29
CA HIS A 12 5.10 -6.55 1.91
C HIS A 12 5.36 -5.10 1.45
N ALA A 13 4.33 -4.34 1.09
CA ALA A 13 4.48 -2.96 0.64
C ALA A 13 3.83 -1.95 1.60
N ILE A 14 2.64 -2.26 2.10
CA ILE A 14 1.85 -1.31 2.91
C ILE A 14 2.14 -1.50 4.39
N TYR A 15 1.87 -2.70 4.91
CA TYR A 15 1.97 -3.02 6.34
C TYR A 15 3.37 -2.73 6.91
N PRO A 16 4.49 -3.06 6.25
CA PRO A 16 5.82 -2.72 6.77
C PRO A 16 6.06 -1.22 6.96
N ALA A 17 5.30 -0.35 6.28
CA ALA A 17 5.43 1.10 6.38
C ALA A 17 4.54 1.73 7.45
N ILE A 18 3.41 1.11 7.81
CA ILE A 18 2.40 1.71 8.72
C ILE A 18 2.08 0.86 9.96
N ALA A 19 2.56 -0.39 10.02
CA ALA A 19 2.10 -1.36 11.02
C ALA A 19 2.34 -0.89 12.45
N GLY A 20 1.27 -0.86 13.23
CA GLY A 20 1.31 -0.51 14.64
C GLY A 20 1.43 0.98 14.91
N GLU A 21 1.39 1.82 13.88
CA GLU A 21 1.24 3.28 14.03
C GLU A 21 -0.22 3.71 14.21
N PHE A 22 -1.16 2.90 13.71
CA PHE A 22 -2.59 3.19 13.72
C PHE A 22 -3.41 2.02 14.30
N ASP A 23 -4.69 2.28 14.58
CA ASP A 23 -5.61 1.19 14.89
C ASP A 23 -6.01 0.41 13.64
N SER A 24 -6.52 -0.82 13.83
CA SER A 24 -6.84 -1.72 12.71
C SER A 24 -7.87 -1.14 11.74
N ALA A 25 -8.79 -0.29 12.21
CA ALA A 25 -9.78 0.34 11.34
C ALA A 25 -9.14 1.40 10.43
N THR A 26 -8.18 2.16 10.96
CA THR A 26 -7.42 3.14 10.20
C THR A 26 -6.47 2.47 9.22
N GLU A 27 -5.80 1.39 9.63
CA GLU A 27 -4.95 0.58 8.73
C GLU A 27 -5.77 0.04 7.54
N GLU A 28 -6.95 -0.54 7.79
CA GLU A 28 -7.85 -1.02 6.73
C GLU A 28 -8.30 0.10 5.78
N ALA A 29 -8.62 1.28 6.32
CA ALA A 29 -8.97 2.44 5.50
C ALA A 29 -7.80 2.96 4.65
N ILE A 30 -6.58 2.90 5.17
CA ILE A 30 -5.35 3.25 4.42
C ILE A 30 -5.15 2.25 3.28
N GLU A 31 -5.29 0.95 3.56
CA GLU A 31 -5.19 -0.10 2.55
C GLU A 31 -6.21 0.10 1.42
N GLU A 32 -7.47 0.37 1.75
CA GLU A 32 -8.52 0.65 0.76
C GLU A 32 -8.16 1.86 -0.11
N ALA A 33 -7.77 2.97 0.52
CA ALA A 33 -7.40 4.20 -0.18
C ALA A 33 -6.15 4.02 -1.09
N ILE A 34 -5.18 3.21 -0.67
CA ILE A 34 -4.04 2.85 -1.50
C ILE A 34 -4.48 2.04 -2.73
N PHE A 35 -5.39 1.08 -2.57
CA PHE A 35 -5.88 0.30 -3.70
C PHE A 35 -6.79 1.06 -4.66
N GLU A 36 -7.41 2.17 -4.23
CA GLU A 36 -8.10 3.09 -5.13
C GLU A 36 -7.13 3.82 -6.07
N VAL A 37 -5.96 4.22 -5.57
CA VAL A 37 -4.95 4.97 -6.34
C VAL A 37 -4.02 4.04 -7.12
N ALA A 38 -3.54 2.98 -6.47
CA ALA A 38 -2.71 1.93 -7.06
C ALA A 38 -3.44 0.58 -7.02
N PRO A 39 -4.31 0.29 -8.01
CA PRO A 39 -4.99 -1.00 -8.10
C PRO A 39 -3.99 -2.15 -8.19
N ARG A 40 -4.35 -3.34 -7.67
CA ARG A 40 -3.51 -4.55 -7.67
C ARG A 40 -2.79 -4.81 -9.01
N SER A 41 -3.46 -4.58 -10.14
CA SER A 41 -2.90 -4.81 -11.49
C SER A 41 -1.72 -3.90 -11.86
N THR A 42 -1.51 -2.82 -11.11
CA THR A 42 -0.39 -1.89 -11.30
C THR A 42 0.84 -2.29 -10.49
N TRP A 43 0.67 -3.13 -9.47
CA TRP A 43 1.76 -3.53 -8.60
C TRP A 43 2.67 -4.56 -9.25
N THR A 44 3.95 -4.37 -9.03
CA THR A 44 5.00 -5.27 -9.46
C THR A 44 5.97 -5.51 -8.31
N TYR A 45 6.48 -6.73 -8.22
CA TYR A 45 7.61 -7.06 -7.37
C TYR A 45 8.85 -7.20 -8.24
N THR A 46 9.86 -6.36 -7.98
CA THR A 46 11.15 -6.43 -8.65
C THR A 46 12.19 -6.97 -7.66
N PRO A 47 12.77 -8.16 -7.89
CA PRO A 47 13.80 -8.70 -7.00
C PRO A 47 14.97 -7.72 -6.82
N GLY A 48 15.27 -7.36 -5.57
CA GLY A 48 16.33 -6.41 -5.21
C GLY A 48 15.88 -4.95 -5.10
N GLU A 49 14.75 -4.58 -5.69
CA GLU A 49 14.17 -3.23 -5.58
C GLU A 49 12.91 -3.20 -4.69
N GLY A 50 12.20 -4.33 -4.58
CA GLY A 50 11.03 -4.48 -3.73
C GLY A 50 9.70 -4.35 -4.47
N TRP A 51 8.66 -3.97 -3.73
CA TRP A 51 7.30 -3.79 -4.24
C TRP A 51 7.08 -2.35 -4.66
N SER A 52 6.54 -2.15 -5.85
CA SER A 52 6.26 -0.81 -6.38
C SER A 52 5.04 -0.82 -7.30
N SER A 53 4.44 0.35 -7.47
CA SER A 53 3.41 0.60 -8.48
C SER A 53 3.76 1.90 -9.22
N PRO A 54 3.67 1.94 -10.56
CA PRO A 54 3.85 3.17 -11.32
C PRO A 54 2.71 4.18 -11.10
N ALA A 55 1.61 3.77 -10.47
CA ALA A 55 0.47 4.63 -10.17
C ALA A 55 0.62 5.37 -8.83
N MET A 56 1.62 5.03 -8.03
CA MET A 56 1.83 5.61 -6.71
C MET A 56 3.31 5.71 -6.38
N ASP A 57 3.79 6.94 -6.26
CA ASP A 57 5.11 7.23 -5.71
C ASP A 57 5.06 7.35 -4.17
N TYR A 58 6.23 7.53 -3.58
CA TYR A 58 6.41 7.63 -2.14
C TYR A 58 5.64 8.81 -1.52
N ASP A 59 5.65 9.97 -2.18
CA ASP A 59 4.97 11.17 -1.68
C ASP A 59 3.45 10.98 -1.73
N THR A 60 2.94 10.36 -2.79
CA THR A 60 1.52 10.02 -2.92
C THR A 60 1.09 9.02 -1.86
N PHE A 61 1.92 8.01 -1.56
CA PHE A 61 1.64 7.06 -0.48
C PHE A 61 1.46 7.78 0.85
N TRP A 62 2.41 8.62 1.26
CA TRP A 62 2.31 9.32 2.55
C TRP A 62 1.21 10.36 2.58
N ALA A 63 0.89 11.01 1.46
CA ALA A 63 -0.26 11.89 1.36
C ALA A 63 -1.59 11.15 1.59
N ILE A 64 -1.71 9.89 1.11
CA ILE A 64 -2.87 9.05 1.40
C ILE A 64 -2.92 8.70 2.89
N VAL A 65 -1.80 8.25 3.45
CA VAL A 65 -1.70 7.88 4.88
C VAL A 65 -2.10 9.06 5.76
N GLU A 66 -1.51 10.24 5.54
CA GLU A 66 -1.82 11.44 6.31
C GLU A 66 -3.29 11.83 6.19
N ARG A 67 -3.84 11.80 4.96
CA ARG A 67 -5.25 12.11 4.70
C ARG A 67 -6.19 11.18 5.46
N VAL A 68 -5.91 9.88 5.47
CA VAL A 68 -6.79 8.88 6.12
C VAL A 68 -6.62 8.90 7.64
N ALA A 69 -5.39 9.00 8.13
CA ALA A 69 -5.09 9.02 9.57
C ALA A 69 -5.60 10.28 10.28
N THR A 70 -5.92 11.35 9.55
CA THR A 70 -6.44 12.62 10.10
C THR A 70 -7.91 12.90 9.79
N ALA A 71 -8.57 11.98 9.07
CA ALA A 71 -10.00 12.07 8.75
C ALA A 71 -10.88 11.74 9.97
#